data_AF-C2KID3-F1
#
_entry.id   AF-C2KID3-F1
#
_cell.length_a   1.000
_cell.length_b   1.000
_cell.length_c   1.000
_cell.angle_alpha   90.00
_cell.angle_beta   90.00
_cell.angle_gamma   90.00
#
_symmetry.space_group_name_H-M   'P 1'
#
loop_
_entity.id
_entity.type
_entity.pdbx_description
1 polymer ?
#
loop_
_entity_poly.entity_id
_entity_poly.type
_entity_poly.pdbx_seq_one_letter_code
_entity_poly.pdbx_strand_id
1 'polypeptide(L)'
;MRLHRCAEISCRELIKLGFDYCDEHYSKRMNSYRDRLKQSQELKSQTLRGQRDKLEYNRNYNETIRPELGHEFYQTKQWERISEYIKQRDMYTSSIDGRVYGKGDLIVDHLVPRRLLKTSAEQYDVNNLWLLTRSQHNHKTAIENKMSDNKLKHLSRDWWIKVLKN
;
A
#
# COMPACT_ATOMS: atom_id res chain seq x y z
N MET A 1 1.85 17.32 43.15
CA MET A 1 2.49 17.09 41.83
C MET A 1 3.01 18.43 41.31
N ARG A 2 4.30 18.55 40.96
CA ARG A 2 4.87 19.80 40.43
C ARG A 2 4.55 19.91 38.93
N LEU A 3 4.08 21.07 38.51
CA LEU A 3 3.73 21.42 37.12
C LEU A 3 4.55 22.64 36.69
N HIS A 4 4.77 22.80 35.40
CA HIS A 4 5.34 24.03 34.82
C HIS A 4 4.54 24.46 33.59
N ARG A 5 4.79 25.67 33.10
CA ARG A 5 4.12 26.17 31.89
C ARG A 5 4.73 25.53 30.65
N CYS A 6 3.89 25.30 29.64
CA CYS A 6 4.34 24.97 28.29
C CYS A 6 5.37 25.99 27.77
N ALA A 7 6.38 25.51 27.05
CA ALA A 7 7.46 26.33 26.49
C ALA A 7 7.08 27.12 25.23
N GLU A 8 5.88 26.94 24.67
CA GLU A 8 5.44 27.72 23.52
C GLU A 8 5.13 29.17 23.93
N ILE A 9 5.64 30.13 23.16
CA ILE A 9 5.42 31.56 23.39
C ILE A 9 3.92 31.81 23.45
N SER A 10 3.48 32.56 24.47
CA SER A 10 2.08 32.89 24.75
C SER A 10 1.17 31.74 25.21
N CYS A 11 1.65 30.50 25.29
CA CYS A 11 0.90 29.41 25.90
C CYS A 11 0.95 29.51 27.44
N ARG A 12 -0.19 29.31 28.08
CA ARG A 12 -0.32 29.40 29.56
C ARG A 12 -0.66 28.06 30.22
N GLU A 13 -0.72 26.99 29.44
CA GLU A 13 -1.10 25.66 29.90
C GLU A 13 -0.06 25.07 30.86
N LEU A 14 -0.53 24.41 31.92
CA LEU A 14 0.31 23.78 32.93
C LEU A 14 0.49 22.29 32.63
N ILE A 15 1.73 21.87 32.45
CA ILE A 15 2.13 20.52 32.07
C ILE A 15 3.03 19.88 33.13
N LYS A 16 3.10 18.54 33.12
CA LYS A 16 3.92 17.77 34.05
C LYS A 16 5.40 17.98 33.77
N LEU A 17 6.22 17.98 34.84
CA LEU A 17 7.68 17.96 34.71
C LEU A 17 8.11 16.76 33.84
N GLY A 18 9.01 17.02 32.89
CA GLY A 18 9.52 16.04 31.92
C GLY A 18 8.98 16.21 30.49
N PHE A 19 8.04 17.14 30.27
CA PHE A 19 7.53 17.49 28.95
C PHE A 19 7.70 18.98 28.70
N ASP A 20 8.14 19.38 27.51
CA ASP A 20 8.37 20.80 27.20
C ASP A 20 7.12 21.51 26.65
N TYR A 21 6.22 20.75 26.02
CA TYR A 21 5.05 21.27 25.31
C TYR A 21 3.77 20.57 25.76
N CYS A 22 2.64 21.28 25.70
CA CYS A 22 1.33 20.64 25.81
C CYS A 22 1.01 19.82 24.56
N ASP A 23 -0.02 18.99 24.64
CA ASP A 23 -0.39 18.04 23.58
C ASP A 23 -0.67 18.74 22.24
N GLU A 24 -1.29 19.92 22.27
CA GLU A 24 -1.55 20.72 21.07
C GLU A 24 -0.25 21.16 20.39
N HIS A 25 0.65 21.78 21.14
CA HIS A 25 1.92 22.29 20.59
C HIS A 25 2.88 21.16 20.20
N TYR A 26 2.88 20.06 20.95
CA TYR A 26 3.62 18.85 20.57
C TYR A 26 3.11 18.29 19.24
N SER A 27 1.79 18.15 19.09
CA SER A 27 1.17 17.65 17.87
C SER A 27 1.44 18.56 16.67
N LYS A 28 1.33 19.88 16.84
CA LYS A 28 1.63 20.87 15.80
C LYS A 28 3.09 20.81 15.33
N ARG A 29 4.03 20.66 16.27
CA ARG A 29 5.47 20.52 15.96
C ARG A 29 5.76 19.19 15.28
N MET A 30 5.15 18.10 15.75
CA MET A 30 5.29 16.78 15.15
C MET A 30 4.75 16.75 13.71
N ASN A 31 3.59 17.38 13.47
CA ASN A 31 3.03 17.52 12.12
C ASN A 31 3.93 18.36 11.22
N SER A 32 4.40 19.51 11.72
CA SER A 32 5.36 20.36 10.99
C SER A 32 6.66 19.62 10.64
N TYR A 33 7.15 18.76 11.55
CA TYR A 33 8.32 17.91 11.30
C TYR A 33 8.04 16.87 10.22
N ARG A 34 6.89 16.18 10.28
CA ARG A 34 6.45 15.21 9.26
C ARG A 34 6.33 15.87 7.89
N ASP A 35 5.77 17.08 7.82
CA ASP A 35 5.62 17.81 6.56
C ASP A 35 6.98 18.16 5.95
N ARG A 36 7.94 18.64 6.76
CA ARG A 36 9.32 18.89 6.31
C ARG A 36 10.02 17.62 5.83
N LEU A 37 9.84 16.51 6.53
CA LEU A 37 10.37 15.21 6.11
C LEU A 37 9.79 14.80 4.76
N LYS A 38 8.47 14.95 4.56
CA LYS A 38 7.80 14.62 3.29
C LYS A 38 8.34 15.48 2.15
N GLN A 39 8.47 16.79 2.34
CA GLN A 39 9.04 17.70 1.35
C GLN A 39 10.49 17.35 1.01
N SER A 40 11.30 17.03 2.02
CA SER A 40 12.69 16.61 1.82
C SER A 40 12.80 15.29 1.03
N GLN A 41 11.93 14.31 1.32
CA GLN A 41 11.86 13.06 0.57
C GLN A 41 11.43 13.29 -0.89
N GLU A 42 10.46 14.17 -1.11
CA GLU A 42 9.99 14.53 -2.45
C GLU A 42 11.09 15.20 -3.28
N LEU A 43 11.76 16.22 -2.71
CA LEU A 43 12.93 16.87 -3.33
C LEU A 43 14.04 15.86 -3.64
N LYS A 44 14.36 14.96 -2.70
CA LYS A 44 15.35 13.90 -2.91
C LYS A 44 14.98 13.00 -4.08
N SER A 45 13.69 12.64 -4.21
CA SER A 45 13.19 11.80 -5.30
C SER A 45 13.26 12.45 -6.68
N GLN A 46 13.35 13.78 -6.75
CA GLN A 46 13.51 14.53 -8.00
C GLN A 46 14.97 14.57 -8.47
N THR A 47 15.94 14.37 -7.58
CA THR A 47 17.36 14.33 -7.97
C THR A 47 17.71 13.10 -8.80
N LEU A 48 18.65 13.21 -9.74
CA LEU A 48 19.13 12.07 -10.53
C LEU A 48 19.62 10.91 -9.66
N ARG A 49 20.30 11.21 -8.55
CA ARG A 49 20.74 10.19 -7.58
C ARG A 49 19.55 9.52 -6.91
N GLY A 50 18.58 10.27 -6.39
CA GLY A 50 17.39 9.70 -5.75
C GLY A 50 16.53 8.87 -6.70
N GLN A 51 16.45 9.25 -7.97
CA GLN A 51 15.80 8.44 -9.01
C GLN A 51 16.57 7.12 -9.25
N ARG A 52 17.90 7.17 -9.33
CA ARG A 52 18.75 5.96 -9.46
C ARG A 52 18.64 5.04 -8.25
N ASP A 53 18.73 5.57 -7.04
CA ASP A 53 18.58 4.81 -5.79
C ASP A 53 17.20 4.11 -5.74
N LYS A 54 16.14 4.79 -6.19
CA LYS A 54 14.79 4.21 -6.26
C LYS A 54 14.68 3.12 -7.34
N LEU A 55 15.29 3.32 -8.50
CA LEU A 55 15.33 2.32 -9.57
C LEU A 55 16.13 1.09 -9.14
N GLU A 56 17.26 1.28 -8.47
CA GLU A 56 18.10 0.20 -7.95
C GLU A 56 17.40 -0.56 -6.82
N TYR A 57 16.74 0.15 -5.89
CA TYR A 57 15.88 -0.48 -4.88
C TYR A 57 14.77 -1.30 -5.54
N ASN A 58 14.06 -0.75 -6.53
CA ASN A 58 13.01 -1.45 -7.23
C ASN A 58 13.56 -2.68 -8.00
N ARG A 59 14.73 -2.56 -8.62
CA ARG A 59 15.41 -3.65 -9.31
C ARG A 59 15.78 -4.76 -8.32
N ASN A 60 16.48 -4.42 -7.24
CA ASN A 60 16.86 -5.36 -6.20
C ASN A 60 15.64 -6.01 -5.54
N TYR A 61 14.58 -5.25 -5.26
CA TYR A 61 13.31 -5.77 -4.75
C TYR A 61 12.65 -6.75 -5.73
N ASN A 62 12.64 -6.42 -7.02
CA ASN A 62 12.12 -7.31 -8.07
C ASN A 62 12.97 -8.59 -8.21
N GLU A 63 14.29 -8.48 -8.12
CA GLU A 63 15.24 -9.60 -8.25
C GLU A 63 15.27 -10.54 -7.03
N THR A 64 15.12 -10.01 -5.81
CA THR A 64 15.31 -10.78 -4.56
C THR A 64 14.01 -11.25 -3.90
N ILE A 65 12.91 -10.52 -4.05
CA ILE A 65 11.63 -10.81 -3.36
C ILE A 65 10.58 -11.39 -4.32
N ARG A 66 10.73 -11.24 -5.65
CA ARG A 66 9.79 -11.75 -6.68
C ARG A 66 10.33 -12.77 -7.71
N PRO A 67 11.44 -13.50 -7.51
CA PRO A 67 11.99 -14.36 -8.57
C PRO A 67 11.08 -15.55 -8.95
N GLU A 68 10.24 -16.03 -8.04
CA GLU A 68 9.46 -17.26 -8.22
C GLU A 68 8.28 -17.16 -9.21
N LEU A 69 8.07 -15.99 -9.83
CA LEU A 69 6.83 -15.73 -10.55
C LEU A 69 7.00 -15.03 -11.90
N GLY A 70 8.10 -14.34 -12.17
CA GLY A 70 8.35 -13.70 -13.48
C GLY A 70 7.37 -12.56 -13.82
N HIS A 71 7.92 -11.46 -14.32
CA HIS A 71 7.10 -10.40 -14.93
C HIS A 71 6.45 -10.86 -16.25
N GLU A 72 6.98 -11.93 -16.85
CA GLU A 72 6.56 -12.47 -18.15
C GLU A 72 5.07 -12.79 -18.19
N PHE A 73 4.51 -13.46 -17.16
CA PHE A 73 3.07 -13.73 -17.10
C PHE A 73 2.24 -12.45 -17.25
N TYR A 74 2.63 -11.37 -16.56
CA TYR A 74 1.89 -10.10 -16.58
C TYR A 74 2.09 -9.33 -17.89
N GLN A 75 3.06 -9.73 -18.71
CA GLN A 75 3.31 -9.18 -20.04
C GLN A 75 2.64 -10.02 -21.15
N THR A 76 2.04 -11.17 -20.82
CA THR A 76 1.35 -12.02 -21.80
C THR A 76 0.09 -11.35 -22.35
N LYS A 77 -0.20 -11.59 -23.63
CA LYS A 77 -1.47 -11.17 -24.28
C LYS A 77 -2.70 -11.78 -23.62
N GLN A 78 -2.56 -12.98 -23.04
CA GLN A 78 -3.62 -13.63 -22.30
C GLN A 78 -3.98 -12.86 -21.03
N TRP A 79 -2.97 -12.48 -20.23
CA TRP A 79 -3.20 -11.64 -19.05
C TRP A 79 -3.76 -10.27 -19.40
N GLU A 80 -3.25 -9.63 -20.45
CA GLU A 80 -3.75 -8.33 -20.93
C GLU A 80 -5.27 -8.39 -21.18
N ARG A 81 -5.73 -9.39 -21.95
CA ARG A 81 -7.15 -9.59 -22.26
C ARG A 81 -8.00 -9.89 -21.03
N ILE A 82 -7.52 -10.77 -20.13
CA ILE A 82 -8.24 -11.09 -18.89
C ILE A 82 -8.32 -9.87 -17.99
N SER A 83 -7.23 -9.11 -17.86
CA SER A 83 -7.19 -7.89 -17.05
C SER A 83 -8.20 -6.85 -17.55
N GLU A 84 -8.29 -6.66 -18.87
CA GLU A 84 -9.30 -5.79 -19.47
C GLU A 84 -10.72 -6.30 -19.23
N TYR A 85 -10.96 -7.60 -19.40
CA TYR A 85 -12.25 -8.21 -19.10
C TYR A 85 -12.69 -7.99 -17.65
N ILE A 86 -11.82 -8.21 -16.66
CA ILE A 86 -12.14 -8.00 -15.24
C ILE A 86 -12.45 -6.52 -14.97
N LYS A 87 -11.67 -5.60 -15.56
CA LYS A 87 -11.92 -4.14 -15.46
C LYS A 87 -13.30 -3.76 -16.00
N GLN A 88 -13.72 -4.34 -17.12
CA GLN A 88 -15.03 -4.11 -17.72
C GLN A 88 -16.16 -4.77 -16.93
N ARG A 89 -16.00 -6.03 -16.54
CA ARG A 89 -16.94 -6.82 -15.73
C ARG A 89 -17.33 -6.09 -14.45
N ASP A 90 -16.33 -5.56 -13.75
CA ASP A 90 -16.52 -4.86 -12.48
C ASP A 90 -16.73 -3.34 -12.67
N MET A 91 -16.98 -2.90 -13.91
CA MET A 91 -17.29 -1.50 -14.28
C MET A 91 -16.27 -0.48 -13.75
N TYR A 92 -14.98 -0.85 -13.72
CA TYR A 92 -13.92 -0.04 -13.12
C TYR A 92 -14.22 0.38 -11.67
N THR A 93 -14.84 -0.51 -10.90
CA THR A 93 -15.19 -0.29 -9.49
C THR A 93 -14.21 -1.02 -8.59
N SER A 94 -13.66 -0.34 -7.58
CA SER A 94 -12.83 -1.02 -6.57
C SER A 94 -13.67 -2.00 -5.76
N SER A 95 -13.13 -3.20 -5.55
CA SER A 95 -13.75 -4.24 -4.74
C SER A 95 -13.79 -3.94 -3.24
N ILE A 96 -13.06 -2.91 -2.79
CA ILE A 96 -12.95 -2.58 -1.36
C ILE A 96 -13.90 -1.45 -0.96
N ASP A 97 -13.85 -0.34 -1.70
CA ASP A 97 -14.63 0.87 -1.39
C ASP A 97 -15.88 1.05 -2.25
N GLY A 98 -16.04 0.25 -3.31
CA GLY A 98 -17.20 0.30 -4.20
C GLY A 98 -17.25 1.56 -5.08
N ARG A 99 -16.16 2.32 -5.19
CA ARG A 99 -16.09 3.54 -6.02
C ARG A 99 -15.59 3.23 -7.42
N VAL A 100 -16.10 3.99 -8.38
CA VAL A 100 -15.65 3.95 -9.78
C VAL A 100 -14.37 4.78 -9.94
N TYR A 101 -13.42 4.27 -10.70
CA TYR A 101 -12.12 4.88 -10.96
C TYR A 101 -11.85 5.05 -12.46
N GLY A 102 -10.87 5.90 -12.79
CA GLY A 102 -10.44 6.15 -14.16
C GLY A 102 -9.68 4.97 -14.77
N LYS A 103 -9.52 5.02 -16.10
CA LYS A 103 -8.68 4.05 -16.81
C LYS A 103 -7.22 4.20 -16.35
N GLY A 104 -6.71 3.15 -15.70
CA GLY A 104 -5.31 3.08 -15.22
C GLY A 104 -5.16 3.18 -13.70
N ASP A 105 -6.21 3.55 -12.98
CA ASP A 105 -6.18 3.70 -11.52
C ASP A 105 -6.37 2.37 -10.77
N LEU A 106 -6.88 1.36 -11.48
CA LEU A 106 -7.17 0.04 -10.94
C LEU A 106 -6.20 -1.03 -11.45
N ILE A 107 -5.80 -1.87 -10.50
CA ILE A 107 -4.95 -3.04 -10.68
C ILE A 107 -5.84 -4.27 -10.53
N VAL A 108 -5.72 -5.21 -11.47
CA VAL A 108 -6.29 -6.56 -11.32
C VAL A 108 -5.29 -7.37 -10.52
N ASP A 109 -5.75 -7.92 -9.40
CA ASP A 109 -4.94 -8.71 -8.48
C ASP A 109 -5.58 -10.07 -8.20
N HIS A 110 -4.82 -11.01 -7.62
CA HIS A 110 -5.33 -12.32 -7.22
C HIS A 110 -5.80 -12.33 -5.76
N LEU A 111 -6.93 -12.96 -5.45
CA LEU A 111 -7.41 -13.17 -4.07
C LEU A 111 -6.49 -14.14 -3.31
N VAL A 112 -6.23 -15.31 -3.91
CA VAL A 112 -5.18 -16.24 -3.51
C VAL A 112 -3.91 -15.90 -4.31
N PRO A 113 -2.79 -15.54 -3.65
CA PRO A 113 -1.59 -15.09 -4.32
C PRO A 113 -1.13 -16.07 -5.41
N ARG A 114 -0.73 -15.53 -6.57
CA ARG A 114 -0.32 -16.34 -7.74
C ARG A 114 0.75 -17.39 -7.42
N ARG A 115 1.66 -17.12 -6.47
CA ARG A 115 2.75 -18.04 -6.08
C ARG A 115 2.22 -19.35 -5.47
N LEU A 116 0.97 -19.36 -5.03
CA LEU A 116 0.29 -20.52 -4.44
C LEU A 116 -0.54 -21.31 -5.47
N LEU A 117 -0.67 -20.79 -6.70
CA LEU A 117 -1.43 -21.38 -7.79
C LEU A 117 -0.48 -22.22 -8.66
N LYS A 118 -0.79 -23.51 -8.80
CA LYS A 118 0.12 -24.50 -9.41
C LYS A 118 -0.07 -24.61 -10.91
N THR A 119 -1.26 -24.30 -11.40
CA THR A 119 -1.63 -24.48 -12.81
C THR A 119 -1.92 -23.13 -13.48
N SER A 120 -1.69 -23.08 -14.80
CA SER A 120 -2.06 -21.90 -15.59
C SER A 120 -3.56 -21.61 -15.53
N ALA A 121 -4.40 -22.65 -15.48
CA ALA A 121 -5.85 -22.51 -15.34
C ALA A 121 -6.24 -21.77 -14.04
N GLU A 122 -5.64 -22.14 -12.90
CA GLU A 122 -5.86 -21.45 -11.62
C GLU A 122 -5.35 -20.00 -11.66
N GLN A 123 -4.21 -19.75 -12.32
CA GLN A 123 -3.63 -18.40 -12.44
C GLN A 123 -4.48 -17.44 -13.29
N TYR A 124 -5.28 -17.97 -14.21
CA TYR A 124 -6.18 -17.22 -15.08
C TYR A 124 -7.66 -17.32 -14.66
N ASP A 125 -7.97 -17.93 -13.52
CA ASP A 125 -9.33 -18.04 -13.01
C ASP A 125 -9.89 -16.66 -12.62
N VAL A 126 -10.91 -16.23 -13.35
CA VAL A 126 -11.60 -14.94 -13.17
C VAL A 126 -12.26 -14.78 -11.80
N ASN A 127 -12.56 -15.89 -11.11
CA ASN A 127 -13.14 -15.86 -9.76
C ASN A 127 -12.10 -15.56 -8.69
N ASN A 128 -10.84 -15.86 -8.99
CA ASN A 128 -9.70 -15.51 -8.14
C ASN A 128 -9.20 -14.08 -8.41
N LEU A 129 -9.84 -13.31 -9.30
CA LEU A 129 -9.40 -11.98 -9.71
C LEU A 129 -10.38 -10.88 -9.28
N TRP A 130 -9.80 -9.77 -8.84
CA TRP A 130 -10.56 -8.60 -8.36
C TRP A 130 -9.82 -7.28 -8.60
N LEU A 131 -10.55 -6.17 -8.53
CA LEU A 131 -10.03 -4.82 -8.77
C LEU A 131 -9.69 -4.08 -7.48
N LEU A 132 -8.47 -3.55 -7.43
CA LEU A 132 -7.94 -2.77 -6.32
C LEU A 132 -7.32 -1.47 -6.84
N THR A 133 -7.39 -0.41 -6.04
CA THR A 133 -6.51 0.76 -6.24
C THR A 133 -5.07 0.40 -5.89
N ARG A 134 -4.10 1.20 -6.35
CA ARG A 134 -2.69 1.02 -5.98
C ARG A 134 -2.46 1.02 -4.47
N SER A 135 -3.18 1.86 -3.72
CA SER A 135 -3.09 1.90 -2.25
C SER A 135 -3.56 0.59 -1.61
N GLN A 136 -4.73 0.09 -2.03
CA GLN A 136 -5.31 -1.17 -1.55
C GLN A 136 -4.43 -2.37 -1.87
N HIS A 137 -3.89 -2.44 -3.10
CA HIS A 137 -2.96 -3.49 -3.52
C HIS A 137 -1.68 -3.49 -2.66
N ASN A 138 -1.11 -2.31 -2.38
CA ASN A 138 0.08 -2.21 -1.55
C ASN A 138 -0.20 -2.65 -0.11
N HIS A 139 -1.35 -2.27 0.45
CA HIS A 139 -1.77 -2.71 1.79
C HIS A 139 -1.95 -4.23 1.85
N LYS A 140 -2.61 -4.82 0.84
CA LYS A 140 -2.74 -6.27 0.70
C LYS A 140 -1.39 -6.98 0.67
N THR A 141 -0.48 -6.52 -0.20
CA THR A 141 0.87 -7.09 -0.31
C THR A 141 1.61 -7.07 1.05
N ALA A 142 1.47 -5.97 1.80
CA ALA A 142 2.09 -5.85 3.12
C ALA A 142 1.52 -6.83 4.17
N ILE A 143 0.24 -7.20 4.05
CA ILE A 143 -0.39 -8.22 4.90
C ILE A 143 0.05 -9.61 4.46
N GLU A 144 0.05 -9.90 3.15
CA GLU A 144 0.47 -11.20 2.61
C GLU A 144 1.89 -11.56 3.04
N ASN A 145 2.81 -10.59 3.03
CA ASN A 145 4.19 -10.79 3.45
C ASN A 145 4.35 -11.13 4.94
N LYS A 146 3.32 -10.89 5.76
CA LYS A 146 3.31 -11.19 7.21
C LYS A 146 2.55 -12.48 7.54
N MET A 147 1.90 -13.10 6.56
CA MET A 147 1.05 -14.27 6.75
C MET A 147 1.69 -15.52 6.18
N SER A 148 1.39 -16.67 6.78
CA SER A 148 1.80 -17.95 6.23
C SER A 148 0.95 -18.34 5.02
N ASP A 149 1.57 -19.00 4.04
CA ASP A 149 0.91 -19.43 2.81
C ASP A 149 -0.32 -20.32 3.06
N ASN A 150 -0.30 -21.14 4.11
CA ASN A 150 -1.45 -21.96 4.50
C ASN A 150 -2.66 -21.10 4.86
N LYS A 151 -2.47 -19.97 5.55
CA LYS A 151 -3.57 -19.05 5.85
C LYS A 151 -4.08 -18.38 4.58
N LEU A 152 -3.18 -17.91 3.73
CA LEU A 152 -3.52 -17.16 2.50
C LEU A 152 -4.40 -17.96 1.53
N LYS A 153 -4.25 -19.28 1.47
CA LYS A 153 -5.09 -20.16 0.63
C LYS A 153 -6.56 -20.20 1.05
N HIS A 154 -6.87 -19.86 2.29
CA HIS A 154 -8.20 -20.01 2.88
C HIS A 154 -8.87 -18.67 3.21
N LEU A 155 -8.25 -17.54 2.87
CA LEU A 155 -8.85 -16.24 3.10
C LEU A 155 -9.98 -15.97 2.10
N SER A 156 -11.14 -15.56 2.61
CA SER A 156 -12.27 -15.16 1.78
C SER A 156 -12.13 -13.71 1.31
N ARG A 157 -12.85 -13.39 0.22
CA ARG A 157 -12.97 -12.01 -0.28
C ARG A 157 -13.51 -11.06 0.80
N ASP A 158 -14.54 -11.49 1.55
CA ASP A 158 -15.15 -10.67 2.60
C ASP A 158 -14.17 -10.34 3.73
N TRP A 159 -13.31 -11.29 4.08
CA TRP A 159 -12.24 -11.05 5.04
C TRP A 159 -11.29 -9.97 4.55
N TRP A 160 -10.87 -10.04 3.28
CA TRP A 160 -10.00 -9.03 2.71
C TRP A 160 -10.66 -7.65 2.63
N ILE A 161 -11.94 -7.57 2.23
CA ILE A 161 -12.69 -6.31 2.22
C ILE A 161 -12.68 -5.69 3.61
N LYS A 162 -12.95 -6.48 4.65
CA LYS A 162 -12.95 -6.00 6.04
C LYS A 162 -11.58 -5.45 6.47
N VAL A 163 -10.50 -6.11 6.08
CA VAL A 163 -9.13 -5.72 6.50
C VAL A 163 -8.61 -4.52 5.72
N LEU A 164 -8.92 -4.43 4.42
CA LEU A 164 -8.38 -3.39 3.52
C LEU A 164 -9.19 -2.09 3.50
N LYS A 165 -10.39 -2.08 4.09
CA LYS A 165 -11.25 -0.88 4.18
C LYS A 165 -10.81 0.11 5.27
N ASN A 166 -9.87 -0.30 6.12
CA ASN A 166 -9.28 0.52 7.19
C ASN A 166 -8.26 1.54 6.68
#